data_AF-A0A327TNV4-F1
#
_entry.id   AF-A0A327TNV4-F1
#
_cell.length_a   1.000
_cell.length_b   1.000
_cell.length_c   1.000
_cell.angle_alpha   90.00
_cell.angle_beta   90.00
_cell.angle_gamma   90.00
#
_symmetry.space_group_name_H-M   'P 1'
#
loop_
_entity.id
_entity.type
_entity.pdbx_description
1 polymer ?
#
loop_
_entity_poly.entity_id
_entity_poly.type
_entity_poly.pdbx_seq_one_letter_code
_entity_poly.pdbx_strand_id
1 'polypeptide(L)'
;MLNDGHAYRGSDRPSPELLARLDRAGYRETAESVAEAAAAAGYRGPLSVDSMTTADGALVPVLEANARLSPGMIAQQLDARLELRLVPIDGEGWFERLVNALDEARLLPAAGGPGLLPLAAGTLAAPRGWLFLAALGDADPAPLTPVLERLT
;
A
#
# COMPACT_ATOMS: atom_id res chain seq x y z
N MET A 1 6.42 2.50 -5.28
CA MET A 1 5.35 1.56 -5.65
C MET A 1 6.00 0.22 -5.94
N LEU A 2 5.42 -0.86 -5.43
CA LEU A 2 5.88 -2.22 -5.67
C LEU A 2 4.91 -2.83 -6.69
N ASN A 3 5.39 -3.10 -7.89
CA ASN A 3 4.63 -3.75 -8.94
C ASN A 3 5.35 -5.01 -9.39
N ASP A 4 4.57 -6.05 -9.62
CA ASP A 4 5.01 -7.33 -10.16
C ASP A 4 4.26 -7.56 -11.48
N GLY A 5 4.91 -7.23 -12.60
CA GLY A 5 4.27 -7.11 -13.89
C GLY A 5 3.18 -6.03 -13.89
N HIS A 6 1.92 -6.44 -14.10
CA HIS A 6 0.74 -5.56 -14.09
C HIS A 6 -0.04 -5.61 -12.77
N ALA A 7 0.50 -6.26 -11.73
CA ALA A 7 -0.15 -6.37 -10.43
C ALA A 7 0.49 -5.43 -9.41
N TYR A 8 -0.34 -4.57 -8.81
CA TYR A 8 0.06 -3.78 -7.66
C TYR A 8 0.32 -4.69 -6.45
N ARG A 9 1.48 -4.53 -5.82
CA ARG A 9 1.94 -5.32 -4.66
C ARG A 9 2.15 -4.50 -3.40
N GLY A 10 2.16 -3.18 -3.50
CA GLY A 10 2.41 -2.35 -2.33
C GLY A 10 2.91 -0.95 -2.66
N SER A 11 3.06 -0.15 -1.61
CA SER A 11 3.59 1.20 -1.69
C SER A 11 4.68 1.34 -0.65
N ASP A 12 5.79 1.91 -1.07
CA ASP A 12 6.93 2.20 -0.21
C ASP A 12 7.21 3.70 -0.29
N ARG A 13 8.04 4.19 0.63
CA ARG A 13 8.51 5.57 0.62
C ARG A 13 9.20 5.86 -0.72
N PRO A 14 8.90 7.02 -1.35
CA PRO A 14 9.57 7.38 -2.60
C PRO A 14 11.06 7.60 -2.35
N SER A 15 11.92 7.16 -3.27
CA SER A 15 13.36 7.41 -3.15
C SER A 15 13.67 8.90 -3.36
N PRO A 16 14.77 9.43 -2.79
CA PRO A 16 15.20 10.81 -3.02
C PRO A 16 15.36 11.15 -4.51
N GLU A 17 15.84 10.20 -5.32
CA GLU A 17 16.04 10.37 -6.76
C GLU A 17 14.70 10.51 -7.49
N LEU A 18 13.70 9.72 -7.09
CA LEU A 18 12.35 9.82 -7.63
C LEU A 18 11.74 11.18 -7.28
N LEU A 19 11.83 11.61 -6.02
CA LEU A 19 11.33 12.91 -5.59
C LEU A 19 11.98 14.05 -6.39
N ALA A 20 13.30 14.05 -6.51
CA ALA A 20 14.02 15.06 -7.28
C ALA A 20 13.64 15.06 -8.77
N ARG A 21 13.34 13.88 -9.35
CA ARG A 21 12.84 13.77 -10.72
C ARG A 21 11.44 14.35 -10.87
N LEU A 22 10.54 14.06 -9.92
CA LEU A 22 9.17 14.58 -9.93
C LEU A 22 9.17 16.11 -9.78
N ASP A 23 10.00 16.65 -8.89
CA ASP A 23 10.17 18.10 -8.71
C ASP A 23 10.66 18.77 -9.99
N ARG A 24 11.71 18.24 -10.64
CA ARG A 24 12.20 18.77 -11.92
C ARG A 24 11.17 18.71 -13.04
N ALA A 25 10.23 17.76 -12.97
CA ALA A 25 9.19 17.59 -13.97
C ALA A 25 7.94 18.45 -13.72
N GLY A 26 7.92 19.28 -12.66
CA GLY A 26 6.73 20.08 -12.31
C GLY A 26 5.54 19.21 -11.89
N TYR A 27 5.80 18.02 -11.35
CA TYR A 27 4.76 17.06 -11.01
C TYR A 27 3.85 17.60 -9.91
N ARG A 28 4.42 18.31 -8.94
CA ARG A 28 3.69 18.88 -7.82
C ARG A 28 2.63 19.87 -8.30
N GLU A 29 3.03 20.81 -9.14
CA GLU A 29 2.16 21.84 -9.72
C GLU A 29 1.05 21.18 -10.55
N THR A 30 1.38 20.11 -11.27
CA THR A 30 0.38 19.32 -11.99
C THR A 30 -0.63 18.67 -11.04
N ALA A 31 -0.17 18.01 -9.98
CA ALA A 31 -1.05 17.39 -8.99
C ALA A 31 -1.93 18.41 -8.25
N GLU A 32 -1.38 19.59 -7.92
CA GLU A 32 -2.11 20.70 -7.32
C GLU A 32 -3.20 21.21 -8.28
N SER A 33 -2.91 21.36 -9.58
CA SER A 33 -3.91 21.77 -10.57
C SER A 33 -5.07 20.77 -10.72
N VAL A 34 -4.79 19.47 -10.59
CA VAL A 34 -5.83 18.42 -10.59
C VAL A 34 -6.71 18.53 -9.35
N ALA A 35 -6.10 18.78 -8.18
CA ALA A 35 -6.83 18.98 -6.93
C ALA A 35 -7.70 20.24 -6.97
N GLU A 36 -7.19 21.34 -7.53
CA GLU A 36 -7.94 22.58 -7.74
C GLU A 36 -9.14 22.38 -8.68
N ALA A 37 -8.95 21.67 -9.79
CA ALA A 37 -10.02 21.35 -10.73
C ALA A 37 -11.11 20.49 -10.06
N ALA A 38 -10.73 19.47 -9.29
CA ALA A 38 -11.66 18.65 -8.52
C ALA A 38 -12.43 19.50 -7.49
N ALA A 39 -11.74 20.40 -6.78
CA ALA A 39 -12.35 21.30 -5.81
C ALA A 39 -13.32 22.28 -6.45
N ALA A 40 -13.00 22.82 -7.63
CA ALA A 40 -13.88 23.68 -8.42
C ALA A 40 -15.14 22.93 -8.90
N ALA A 41 -15.02 21.63 -9.18
CA ALA A 41 -16.15 20.74 -9.45
C ALA A 41 -16.96 20.34 -8.20
N GLY A 42 -16.60 20.86 -7.02
CA GLY A 42 -17.31 20.62 -5.76
C GLY A 42 -16.81 19.42 -4.96
N TYR A 43 -15.80 18.69 -5.44
CA TYR A 43 -15.23 17.59 -4.67
C TYR A 43 -14.51 18.10 -3.41
N ARG A 44 -14.70 17.39 -2.30
CA ARG A 44 -14.02 17.65 -1.03
C ARG A 44 -13.64 16.31 -0.42
N GLY A 45 -12.34 16.01 -0.39
CA GLY A 45 -11.85 14.75 0.15
C GLY A 45 -10.47 14.39 -0.38
N PRO A 46 -9.94 13.22 0.01
CA PRO A 46 -8.68 12.70 -0.50
C PRO A 46 -8.74 12.42 -2.00
N LEU A 47 -7.72 12.85 -2.73
CA LEU A 47 -7.59 12.64 -4.17
C LEU A 47 -6.25 11.96 -4.46
N SER A 48 -6.29 10.79 -5.09
CA SER A 48 -5.10 10.11 -5.58
C SER A 48 -4.94 10.37 -7.07
N VAL A 49 -3.72 10.71 -7.48
CA VAL A 49 -3.36 10.86 -8.89
C VAL A 49 -2.42 9.72 -9.26
N ASP A 50 -2.87 8.91 -10.21
CA ASP A 50 -2.09 7.81 -10.74
C ASP A 50 -1.30 8.31 -11.95
N SER A 51 -0.02 7.95 -11.99
CA SER A 51 0.98 8.50 -12.92
C SER A 51 1.92 7.40 -13.39
N MET A 52 2.57 7.61 -14.53
CA MET A 52 3.42 6.58 -15.14
C MET A 52 4.71 7.14 -15.68
N THR A 53 5.78 6.36 -15.56
CA THR A 53 6.97 6.53 -16.38
C THR A 53 6.92 5.54 -17.54
N THR A 54 7.00 6.06 -18.77
CA THR A 54 7.02 5.25 -19.99
C THR A 54 8.38 4.57 -20.18
N ALA A 55 8.46 3.60 -21.09
CA ALA A 55 9.68 2.83 -21.33
C ALA A 55 10.88 3.69 -21.81
N ASP A 56 10.60 4.80 -22.48
CA ASP A 56 11.58 5.81 -22.90
C ASP A 56 11.90 6.85 -21.80
N GLY A 57 11.35 6.69 -20.60
CA GLY A 57 11.63 7.51 -19.43
C GLY A 57 10.79 8.78 -19.31
N ALA A 58 9.86 9.04 -20.24
CA ALA A 58 8.94 10.17 -20.13
C ALA A 58 8.01 10.00 -18.93
N LEU A 59 7.66 11.11 -18.27
CA LEU A 59 6.68 11.14 -17.19
C LEU A 59 5.33 11.53 -17.78
N VAL A 60 4.33 10.65 -17.61
CA VAL A 60 2.91 10.97 -17.79
C VAL A 60 2.37 11.34 -16.41
N PRO A 61 2.13 12.63 -16.14
CA PRO A 61 1.89 13.12 -14.77
C PRO A 61 0.45 12.91 -14.29
N VAL A 62 -0.49 12.58 -15.18
CA VAL A 62 -1.87 12.24 -14.85
C VAL A 62 -2.37 11.17 -15.82
N LEU A 63 -2.65 9.98 -15.31
CA LEU A 63 -3.40 8.92 -16.03
C LEU A 63 -4.83 8.83 -15.54
N GLU A 64 -5.01 8.87 -14.22
CA GLU A 64 -6.31 8.75 -13.56
C GLU A 64 -6.31 9.58 -12.27
N ALA A 65 -7.47 10.14 -11.93
CA ALA A 65 -7.73 10.77 -10.64
C ALA A 65 -8.80 9.98 -9.88
N ASN A 66 -8.47 9.58 -8.66
CA ASN A 66 -9.26 8.67 -7.84
C ASN A 66 -9.71 9.37 -6.55
N ALA A 67 -11.03 9.52 -6.37
CA ALA A 67 -11.65 10.20 -5.23
C ALA A 67 -11.65 9.35 -3.93
N ARG A 68 -10.47 8.89 -3.49
CA ARG A 68 -10.28 8.01 -2.32
C ARG A 68 -8.87 8.15 -1.74
N LEU A 69 -8.71 7.67 -0.50
CA LEU A 69 -7.39 7.42 0.06
C LEU A 69 -6.67 6.36 -0.79
N SER A 70 -5.43 6.66 -1.19
CA SER A 70 -4.58 5.68 -1.84
C SER A 70 -3.79 4.87 -0.81
N PRO A 71 -3.38 3.64 -1.15
CA PRO A 71 -2.37 2.93 -0.39
C PRO A 71 -1.10 3.76 -0.14
N GLY A 72 -0.65 4.55 -1.13
CA GLY A 72 0.49 5.45 -0.95
C GLY A 72 0.28 6.48 0.16
N MET A 73 -0.94 7.04 0.28
CA MET A 73 -1.28 7.98 1.35
C MET A 73 -1.31 7.30 2.72
N ILE A 74 -1.89 6.10 2.81
CA ILE A 74 -1.91 5.30 4.04
C ILE A 74 -0.47 4.98 4.48
N ALA A 75 0.40 4.57 3.53
CA ALA A 75 1.82 4.31 3.78
C ALA A 75 2.51 5.51 4.41
N GLN A 76 2.31 6.71 3.86
CA GLN A 76 2.89 7.95 4.37
C GLN A 76 2.35 8.33 5.75
N GLN A 77 1.03 8.20 5.97
CA GLN A 77 0.42 8.55 7.26
C GLN A 77 0.84 7.62 8.40
N LEU A 78 1.06 6.34 8.10
CA LEU A 78 1.55 5.35 9.06
C LEU A 78 3.09 5.37 9.21
N ASP A 79 3.78 6.17 8.39
CA ASP A 79 5.23 6.10 8.22
C ASP A 79 5.73 4.66 7.98
N ALA A 80 5.00 3.91 7.15
CA ALA A 80 5.18 2.46 6.97
C ALA A 80 5.27 2.08 5.49
N ARG A 81 5.87 0.92 5.21
CA ARG A 81 5.75 0.28 3.90
C ARG A 81 4.45 -0.52 3.86
N LEU A 82 3.63 -0.34 2.84
CA LEU A 82 2.44 -1.16 2.62
C LEU A 82 2.71 -2.32 1.69
N GLU A 83 2.21 -3.48 2.10
CA GLU A 83 2.28 -4.74 1.37
C GLU A 83 0.88 -5.26 1.08
N LEU A 84 0.72 -5.80 -0.12
CA LEU A 84 -0.47 -6.51 -0.56
C LEU A 84 -0.08 -7.96 -0.90
N ARG A 85 -0.74 -8.91 -0.24
CA ARG A 85 -0.52 -10.35 -0.44
C ARG A 85 -1.82 -11.03 -0.83
N LEU A 86 -1.74 -11.92 -1.82
CA LEU A 86 -2.78 -12.92 -2.04
C LEU A 86 -2.56 -14.04 -1.03
N VAL A 87 -3.56 -14.31 -0.21
CA VAL A 87 -3.50 -15.34 0.81
C VAL A 87 -4.58 -16.39 0.55
N PRO A 88 -4.22 -17.69 0.55
CA PRO A 88 -5.22 -18.74 0.60
C PRO A 88 -5.93 -18.70 1.97
N ILE A 89 -7.23 -18.96 1.97
CA ILE A 89 -8.06 -18.94 3.19
C ILE A 89 -8.95 -20.16 3.18
N ASP A 90 -8.81 -20.99 4.21
CA ASP A 90 -9.77 -22.05 4.52
C ASP A 90 -10.49 -21.78 5.84
N GLY A 91 -11.73 -22.26 5.97
CA GLY A 91 -12.54 -22.12 7.18
C GLY A 91 -12.91 -20.68 7.60
N GLU A 92 -13.55 -20.58 8.76
CA GLU A 92 -14.02 -19.32 9.37
C GLU A 92 -13.03 -18.76 10.40
N GLY A 93 -13.19 -17.50 10.81
CA GLY A 93 -12.33 -16.89 11.84
C GLY A 93 -10.85 -16.75 11.43
N TRP A 94 -10.60 -16.61 10.13
CA TRP A 94 -9.25 -16.57 9.58
C TRP A 94 -8.45 -15.36 10.10
N PHE A 95 -9.11 -14.23 10.39
CA PHE A 95 -8.45 -13.00 10.83
C PHE A 95 -7.82 -13.20 12.20
N GLU A 96 -8.59 -13.79 13.13
CA GLU A 96 -8.13 -14.14 14.47
C GLU A 96 -6.96 -15.15 14.39
N ARG A 97 -7.06 -16.15 13.49
CA ARG A 97 -5.95 -17.08 13.26
C ARG A 97 -4.70 -16.39 12.73
N LEU A 98 -4.85 -15.44 11.79
CA LEU A 98 -3.71 -14.66 11.28
C LEU A 98 -3.06 -13.86 12.41
N VAL A 99 -3.85 -13.11 13.19
CA VAL A 99 -3.33 -12.27 14.27
C VAL A 99 -2.61 -13.13 15.31
N ASN A 100 -3.20 -14.26 15.72
CA ASN A 100 -2.55 -15.20 16.65
C ASN A 100 -1.26 -15.79 16.07
N ALA A 101 -1.26 -16.19 14.80
CA ALA A 101 -0.07 -16.76 14.16
C ALA A 101 1.05 -15.72 14.01
N LEU A 102 0.72 -14.45 13.76
CA LEU A 102 1.69 -13.35 13.77
C LEU A 102 2.24 -13.09 15.18
N ASP A 103 1.41 -13.15 16.20
CA ASP A 103 1.82 -12.96 17.61
C ASP A 103 2.77 -14.09 18.07
N GLU A 104 2.39 -15.35 17.81
CA GLU A 104 3.24 -16.52 18.09
C GLU A 104 4.60 -16.43 17.38
N ALA A 105 4.61 -15.91 16.15
CA ALA A 105 5.82 -15.67 15.38
C ALA A 105 6.59 -14.40 15.81
N ARG A 106 6.06 -13.63 16.76
CA ARG A 106 6.60 -12.33 17.21
C ARG A 106 6.77 -11.32 16.07
N LEU A 107 5.82 -11.31 15.14
CA LEU A 107 5.79 -10.41 13.98
C LEU A 107 4.87 -9.22 14.17
N LEU A 108 3.96 -9.22 15.15
CA LEU A 108 3.15 -8.04 15.47
C LEU A 108 4.01 -6.91 16.06
N PRO A 109 3.69 -5.64 15.79
CA PRO A 109 4.41 -4.52 16.37
C PRO A 109 4.19 -4.45 17.90
N ALA A 110 5.28 -4.46 18.66
CA ALA A 110 5.26 -4.01 20.05
C ALA A 110 5.10 -2.48 20.10
N ALA A 111 4.63 -1.90 21.20
CA ALA A 111 4.31 -0.46 21.32
C ALA A 111 5.39 0.47 20.72
N GLY A 112 5.14 0.98 19.51
CA GLY A 112 6.04 1.88 18.76
C GLY A 112 7.26 1.21 18.10
N GLY A 113 7.39 -0.10 18.21
CA GLY A 113 8.46 -0.91 17.62
C GLY A 113 8.11 -1.45 16.22
N PRO A 114 9.10 -2.07 15.55
CA PRO A 114 8.89 -2.66 14.24
C PRO A 114 7.94 -3.86 14.32
N GLY A 115 7.19 -4.07 13.24
CA GLY A 115 6.32 -5.23 13.08
C GLY A 115 5.42 -5.15 11.85
N LEU A 116 4.68 -6.23 11.62
CA LEU A 116 3.70 -6.37 10.54
C LEU A 116 2.30 -6.17 11.13
N LEU A 117 1.61 -5.12 10.68
CA LEU A 117 0.27 -4.79 11.11
C LEU A 117 -0.74 -5.13 9.98
N PRO A 118 -1.62 -6.12 10.15
CA PRO A 118 -2.74 -6.33 9.24
C PRO A 118 -3.68 -5.12 9.24
N LEU A 119 -3.97 -4.56 8.06
CA LEU A 119 -4.78 -3.35 7.90
C LEU A 119 -6.22 -3.62 7.47
N ALA A 120 -6.52 -4.81 6.95
CA ALA A 120 -7.86 -5.15 6.47
C ALA A 120 -8.24 -6.59 6.82
N ALA A 121 -9.48 -6.75 7.31
CA ALA A 121 -10.13 -8.05 7.43
C ALA A 121 -11.22 -8.27 6.35
N GLY A 122 -11.72 -7.19 5.73
CA GLY A 122 -12.90 -7.21 4.86
C GLY A 122 -12.67 -7.70 3.43
N THR A 123 -11.42 -7.93 3.02
CA THR A 123 -11.03 -8.41 1.68
C THR A 123 -10.63 -9.88 1.68
N LEU A 124 -10.88 -10.57 2.79
CA LEU A 124 -10.51 -11.95 3.00
C LEU A 124 -11.74 -12.85 3.01
N ALA A 125 -11.93 -13.57 1.92
CA ALA A 125 -12.96 -14.58 1.76
C ALA A 125 -12.33 -15.89 1.28
N ALA A 126 -12.86 -17.03 1.73
CA ALA A 126 -12.46 -18.32 1.18
C ALA A 126 -12.83 -18.39 -0.32
N PRO A 127 -12.02 -19.05 -1.17
CA PRO A 127 -10.77 -19.74 -0.85
C PRO A 127 -9.52 -18.85 -0.90
N ARG A 128 -9.66 -17.57 -1.30
CA ARG A 128 -8.54 -16.65 -1.51
C ARG A 128 -8.95 -15.22 -1.17
N GLY A 129 -8.12 -14.57 -0.37
CA GLY A 129 -8.29 -13.18 0.02
C GLY A 129 -7.09 -12.31 -0.29
N TRP A 130 -7.30 -11.00 -0.24
CA TRP A 130 -6.24 -9.99 -0.28
C TRP A 130 -5.92 -9.51 1.13
N LEU A 131 -4.71 -9.77 1.59
CA LEU A 131 -4.20 -9.29 2.85
C LEU A 131 -3.41 -8.00 2.63
N PHE A 132 -3.89 -6.92 3.24
CA PHE A 132 -3.21 -5.63 3.29
C PHE A 132 -2.46 -5.52 4.61
N LEU A 133 -1.17 -5.19 4.55
CA LEU A 133 -0.29 -5.11 5.71
C LEU A 133 0.52 -3.83 5.68
N ALA A 134 0.84 -3.30 6.85
CA ALA A 134 1.91 -2.32 7.04
C ALA A 134 3.13 -3.00 7.68
N ALA A 135 4.30 -2.86 7.05
CA ALA A 135 5.59 -3.12 7.67
C ALA A 135 6.07 -1.82 8.34
N LEU A 136 6.03 -1.80 9.67
CA LEU A 136 6.41 -0.68 10.52
C LEU A 136 7.91 -0.75 10.85
N GLY A 137 8.58 0.39 10.85
CA GLY A 137 10.02 0.47 11.11
C GLY A 137 10.83 -0.30 10.06
N ASP A 138 11.75 -1.14 10.51
CA ASP A 138 12.62 -2.01 9.70
C ASP A 138 12.09 -3.44 9.57
N ALA A 139 10.80 -3.66 9.84
CA ALA A 139 10.20 -4.99 9.78
C ALA A 139 10.32 -5.62 8.37
N ASP A 140 10.91 -6.81 8.32
CA ASP A 140 11.01 -7.61 7.11
C ASP A 140 9.72 -8.43 6.91
N PRO A 141 9.01 -8.31 5.78
CA PRO A 141 7.86 -9.14 5.47
C PRO A 141 8.22 -10.56 5.00
N ALA A 142 9.50 -10.92 4.77
CA ALA A 142 9.89 -12.26 4.31
C ALA A 142 9.42 -13.41 5.23
N PRO A 143 9.45 -13.30 6.57
CA PRO A 143 8.95 -14.34 7.48
C PRO A 143 7.43 -14.55 7.44
N LEU A 144 6.68 -13.72 6.71
CA LEU A 144 5.23 -13.82 6.62
C LEU A 144 4.77 -15.07 5.86
N THR A 145 5.50 -15.48 4.82
CA THR A 145 5.11 -16.63 3.98
C THR A 145 4.80 -17.90 4.78
N PRO A 146 5.70 -18.40 5.65
CA PRO A 146 5.40 -19.59 6.46
C PRO A 146 4.26 -19.37 7.47
N VAL A 147 3.97 -18.14 7.89
CA VAL A 147 2.81 -17.84 8.74
C VAL A 147 1.51 -17.99 7.96
N LEU A 148 1.47 -17.52 6.72
CA LEU A 148 0.29 -17.61 5.85
C LEU A 148 -0.03 -19.04 5.43
N GLU A 149 0.98 -19.89 5.29
CA GLU A 149 0.81 -21.32 5.01
C GLU A 149 0.10 -22.07 6.16
N ARG A 150 0.08 -21.51 7.38
CA ARG A 150 -0.67 -22.08 8.51
C ARG A 150 -2.18 -21.75 8.47
N LEU A 151 -2.60 -20.91 7.53
CA LEU A 151 -3.99 -20.45 7.40
C LEU A 151 -4.79 -21.23 6.36
N THR A 152 -4.12 -22.11 5.60
CA THR A 152 -4.72 -23.08 4.68
C THR A 152 -5.15 -24.35 5.38
#